data_AF-A0A667Y7V4-F1
#
_entry.id   AF-A0A667Y7V4-F1
#
_cell.length_a   1.000
_cell.length_b   1.000
_cell.length_c   1.000
_cell.angle_alpha   90.00
_cell.angle_beta   90.00
_cell.angle_gamma   90.00
#
_symmetry.space_group_name_H-M   'P 1'
#
loop_
_entity.id
_entity.type
_entity.pdbx_description
1 polymer ?
#
loop_
_entity_poly.entity_id
_entity_poly.type
_entity_poly.pdbx_seq_one_letter_code
_entity_poly.pdbx_strand_id
1 'polypeptide(L)'
;MEGRTWAFLALLVSIGPLEAKVVTSISDCAQFFLDKIPPHIPGILKDGKILDQNRYKPICQTYNFTRRFVTLYDINNKIPVFSAYKYIGNRTGRPKQNWRIELQAGNNDYKNQLDLDRGHLFPSSHAFTTDDKKSTFTLTNIVPQAGSFNKNSWSKMESCVKCVLQKYCINNNELHEGFVVTGAQPSTNNFLNNKINIPSMLWSAFCCYSSSLNRWIASAHWGDNVPDEHTNKYLTTRTLEELHQTLIIYHLYLMYCKFFYTLSLSLSFFLSLSLSLSLSTFLALSIKVVEVMLVLPCSL
;
A
#
# COMPACT_ATOMS: atom_id res chain seq x y z
N MET A 1 25.20 60.22 13.07
CA MET A 1 24.39 59.24 13.82
C MET A 1 23.01 59.18 13.19
N GLU A 2 22.82 58.30 12.22
CA GLU A 2 21.50 58.01 11.65
C GLU A 2 21.37 56.48 11.57
N GLY A 3 20.66 55.92 12.55
CA GLY A 3 20.38 54.48 12.61
C GLY A 3 19.12 54.17 11.80
N ARG A 4 19.29 53.45 10.68
CA ARG A 4 18.19 52.78 9.99
C ARG A 4 17.82 51.51 10.75
N THR A 5 16.67 51.52 11.42
CA THR A 5 16.01 50.32 11.94
C THR A 5 15.53 49.46 10.77
N TRP A 6 16.14 48.29 10.60
CA TRP A 6 15.65 47.26 9.69
C TRP A 6 14.54 46.48 10.39
N ALA A 7 13.30 46.66 9.93
CA ALA A 7 12.20 45.78 10.27
C ALA A 7 12.45 44.43 9.59
N PHE A 8 12.84 43.42 10.37
CA PHE A 8 12.87 42.04 9.90
C PHE A 8 11.43 41.58 9.70
N LEU A 9 10.94 41.62 8.45
CA LEU A 9 9.76 40.86 8.06
C LEU A 9 10.10 39.38 8.27
N ALA A 10 9.62 38.81 9.37
CA ALA A 10 9.60 37.37 9.56
C ALA A 10 8.72 36.78 8.46
N LEU A 11 9.35 36.25 7.40
CA LEU A 11 8.69 35.36 6.46
C LEU A 11 8.17 34.17 7.27
N LEU A 12 6.89 34.20 7.62
CA LEU A 12 6.12 33.03 8.00
C LEU A 12 6.13 32.10 6.79
N VAL A 13 7.17 31.27 6.69
CA VAL A 13 7.13 30.07 5.86
C VAL A 13 5.97 29.25 6.42
N SER A 14 4.85 29.22 5.71
CA SER A 14 3.69 28.42 6.09
C SER A 14 4.04 26.94 5.91
N ILE A 15 4.77 26.39 6.88
CA ILE A 15 4.89 24.95 7.07
C ILE A 15 3.53 24.53 7.61
N GLY A 16 2.59 24.23 6.71
CA GLY A 16 1.31 23.64 7.13
C GLY A 16 1.60 22.43 8.01
N PRO A 17 0.96 22.30 9.19
CA PRO A 17 1.31 21.27 10.16
C PRO A 17 0.98 19.90 9.56
N LEU A 18 2.05 19.15 9.27
CA LEU A 18 1.96 17.71 9.05
C LEU A 18 2.09 17.07 10.43
N GLU A 19 1.03 16.42 10.89
CA GLU A 19 1.10 15.54 12.05
C GLU A 19 0.92 14.11 11.57
N ALA A 20 2.02 13.47 11.13
CA ALA A 20 2.00 12.02 11.04
C ALA A 20 1.77 11.48 12.46
N LYS A 21 0.56 11.00 12.73
CA LYS A 21 0.17 10.53 14.05
C LYS A 21 0.46 9.04 14.15
N VAL A 22 1.44 8.69 14.97
CA VAL A 22 1.61 7.31 15.43
C VAL A 22 0.38 6.97 16.28
N VAL A 23 -0.32 5.91 15.89
CA VAL A 23 -1.54 5.45 16.57
C VAL A 23 -1.26 4.17 17.35
N THR A 24 -2.17 3.79 18.25
CA THR A 24 -2.04 2.57 19.06
C THR A 24 -2.54 1.35 18.30
N SER A 25 -3.50 1.53 17.38
CA SER A 25 -4.06 0.46 16.57
C SER A 25 -4.06 0.83 15.09
N ILE A 26 -3.71 -0.11 14.22
CA ILE A 26 -3.84 0.07 12.76
C ILE A 26 -5.30 0.32 12.36
N SER A 27 -6.26 -0.15 13.17
CA SER A 27 -7.69 0.05 12.96
C SER A 27 -8.15 1.49 13.15
N ASP A 28 -7.35 2.36 13.80
CA ASP A 28 -7.65 3.78 13.91
C ASP A 28 -7.65 4.48 12.53
N CYS A 29 -7.07 3.83 11.53
CA CYS A 29 -7.05 4.22 10.12
C CYS A 29 -7.73 3.20 9.19
N ALA A 30 -8.71 2.45 9.69
CA ALA A 30 -9.30 1.35 8.94
C ALA A 30 -10.00 1.75 7.63
N GLN A 31 -10.33 3.03 7.42
CA GLN A 31 -10.95 3.53 6.19
C GLN A 31 -10.13 3.32 4.91
N PHE A 32 -8.83 3.00 5.04
CA PHE A 32 -7.95 2.69 3.90
C PHE A 32 -7.90 1.22 3.55
N PHE A 33 -8.57 0.37 4.33
CA PHE A 33 -8.70 -1.06 4.04
C PHE A 33 -10.10 -1.38 3.55
N LEU A 34 -10.20 -2.36 2.66
CA LEU A 34 -11.48 -2.90 2.26
C LEU A 34 -12.20 -3.45 3.49
N ASP A 35 -13.50 -3.14 3.60
CA ASP A 35 -14.36 -3.57 4.70
C ASP A 35 -13.80 -3.22 6.10
N LYS A 36 -12.86 -2.25 6.16
CA LYS A 36 -12.16 -1.85 7.38
C LYS A 36 -11.32 -2.96 8.03
N ILE A 37 -10.90 -3.95 7.24
CA ILE A 37 -10.12 -5.11 7.72
C ILE A 37 -8.64 -4.96 7.31
N PRO A 38 -7.71 -4.74 8.26
CA PRO A 38 -6.29 -4.70 7.98
C PRO A 38 -5.76 -6.04 7.43
N PRO A 39 -4.68 -6.05 6.64
CA PRO A 39 -4.08 -7.29 6.17
C PRO A 39 -3.47 -8.09 7.32
N HIS A 40 -3.49 -9.42 7.22
CA HIS A 40 -2.72 -10.29 8.08
C HIS A 40 -1.30 -10.44 7.54
N ILE A 41 -0.32 -10.09 8.36
CA ILE A 41 1.11 -10.28 8.10
C ILE A 41 1.67 -11.16 9.22
N PRO A 42 1.95 -12.45 8.96
CA PRO A 42 2.48 -13.39 9.93
C PRO A 42 3.69 -12.82 10.68
N GLY A 43 3.70 -12.99 12.00
CA GLY A 43 4.76 -12.46 12.87
C GLY A 43 4.72 -10.94 13.10
N ILE A 44 3.86 -10.18 12.40
CA ILE A 44 3.83 -8.71 12.49
C ILE A 44 2.43 -8.20 12.89
N LEU A 45 1.40 -8.52 12.11
CA LEU A 45 0.05 -7.98 12.23
C LEU A 45 -0.98 -9.11 12.06
N LYS A 46 -1.65 -9.54 13.13
CA LYS A 46 -2.65 -10.62 13.10
C LYS A 46 -3.97 -10.13 13.65
N ASP A 47 -5.06 -10.32 12.91
CA ASP A 47 -6.42 -9.91 13.32
C ASP A 47 -6.49 -8.44 13.79
N GLY A 48 -5.79 -7.55 13.08
CA GLY A 48 -5.68 -6.12 13.42
C GLY A 48 -4.76 -5.79 14.60
N LYS A 49 -4.13 -6.79 15.23
CA LYS A 49 -3.20 -6.61 16.36
C LYS A 49 -1.75 -6.71 15.92
N ILE A 50 -0.98 -5.69 16.26
CA ILE A 50 0.48 -5.69 16.08
C ILE A 50 1.10 -6.56 17.18
N LEU A 51 1.87 -7.57 16.77
CA LEU A 51 2.43 -8.56 17.69
C LEU A 51 3.63 -8.04 18.47
N ASP A 52 4.48 -7.23 17.82
CA ASP A 52 5.58 -6.51 18.47
C ASP A 52 5.33 -5.00 18.38
N GLN A 53 4.64 -4.47 19.38
CA GLN A 53 4.34 -3.04 19.48
C GLN A 53 5.59 -2.20 19.78
N ASN A 54 6.70 -2.79 20.23
CA ASN A 54 7.93 -2.05 20.46
C ASN A 54 8.59 -1.71 19.11
N ARG A 55 8.53 -2.64 18.15
CA ARG A 55 9.13 -2.48 16.82
C ARG A 55 8.19 -1.85 15.78
N TYR A 56 6.97 -2.36 15.65
CA TYR A 56 6.10 -1.96 14.55
C TYR A 56 5.13 -0.86 15.00
N LYS A 57 5.10 0.24 14.25
CA LYS A 57 4.32 1.43 14.57
C LYS A 57 3.31 1.71 13.45
N PRO A 58 1.99 1.66 13.73
CA PRO A 58 0.99 2.08 12.77
C PRO A 58 0.94 3.62 12.74
N ILE A 59 0.95 4.20 11.54
CA ILE A 59 1.00 5.64 11.32
C ILE A 59 -0.18 6.04 10.45
N CYS A 60 -1.06 6.85 11.03
CA CYS A 60 -2.13 7.52 10.32
C CYS A 60 -1.58 8.79 9.66
N GLN A 61 -1.29 8.70 8.37
CA GLN A 61 -0.66 9.79 7.62
C GLN A 61 -1.67 10.91 7.44
N THR A 62 -1.48 12.00 8.18
CA THR A 62 -2.43 13.10 8.28
C THR A 62 -1.78 14.37 7.77
N TYR A 63 -2.39 14.96 6.75
CA TYR A 63 -1.94 16.22 6.18
C TYR A 63 -3.10 17.20 6.07
N ASN A 64 -2.90 18.40 6.63
CA ASN A 64 -3.95 19.42 6.75
C ASN A 64 -5.20 18.86 7.44
N PHE A 65 -5.00 18.26 8.63
CA PHE A 65 -6.03 17.64 9.47
C PHE A 65 -6.83 16.49 8.84
N THR A 66 -6.46 16.06 7.64
CA THR A 66 -7.13 15.01 6.89
C THR A 66 -6.24 13.78 6.85
N ARG A 67 -6.77 12.62 7.23
CA ARG A 67 -6.08 11.32 7.05
C ARG A 67 -6.08 10.97 5.56
N ARG A 68 -4.92 10.61 5.03
CA ARG A 68 -4.71 10.42 3.58
C ARG A 68 -4.38 8.97 3.22
N PHE A 69 -3.62 8.29 4.08
CA PHE A 69 -3.28 6.87 3.96
C PHE A 69 -2.80 6.33 5.32
N VAL A 70 -2.52 5.04 5.40
CA VAL A 70 -1.92 4.41 6.58
C VAL A 70 -0.64 3.70 6.21
N THR A 71 0.34 3.75 7.11
CA THR A 71 1.60 3.03 6.97
C THR A 71 1.83 2.20 8.22
N LEU A 72 2.19 0.92 8.08
CA LEU A 72 2.79 0.15 9.17
C LEU A 72 4.31 0.24 9.02
N TYR A 73 4.98 0.83 10.01
CA TYR A 73 6.40 1.16 9.94
C TYR A 73 7.24 0.28 10.86
N ASP A 74 8.38 -0.22 10.36
CA ASP A 74 9.36 -0.99 11.14
C ASP A 74 10.49 -0.05 11.60
N ILE A 75 10.53 0.27 12.90
CA ILE A 75 11.53 1.22 13.42
C ILE A 75 12.95 0.66 13.44
N ASN A 76 13.10 -0.67 13.45
CA ASN A 76 14.41 -1.32 13.47
C ASN A 76 15.03 -1.25 12.08
N ASN A 77 14.25 -1.58 11.05
CA ASN A 77 14.70 -1.50 9.65
C ASN A 77 14.59 -0.09 9.06
N LYS A 78 13.91 0.84 9.75
CA LYS A 78 13.65 2.22 9.31
C LYS A 78 12.99 2.31 7.92
N ILE A 79 12.14 1.35 7.59
CA ILE A 79 11.34 1.33 6.37
C ILE A 79 9.89 0.94 6.67
N PRO A 80 8.93 1.34 5.84
CA PRO A 80 7.58 0.81 5.92
C PRO A 80 7.54 -0.69 5.61
N VAL A 81 6.77 -1.44 6.41
CA VAL A 81 6.34 -2.80 6.07
C VAL A 81 5.35 -2.73 4.90
N PHE A 82 4.35 -1.87 5.02
CA PHE A 82 3.41 -1.53 3.95
C PHE A 82 2.80 -0.14 4.14
N SER A 83 2.31 0.43 3.04
CA SER A 83 1.35 1.55 3.03
C SER A 83 0.06 1.10 2.34
N ALA A 84 -1.09 1.47 2.91
CA ALA A 84 -2.42 1.20 2.35
C ALA A 84 -3.20 2.51 2.16
N TYR A 85 -3.90 2.60 1.03
CA TYR A 85 -4.64 3.80 0.63
C TYR A 85 -5.86 3.46 -0.23
N LYS A 86 -6.80 4.41 -0.25
CA LYS A 86 -7.98 4.35 -1.09
C LYS A 86 -7.74 5.17 -2.37
N TYR A 87 -7.85 4.53 -3.52
CA TYR A 87 -7.89 5.20 -4.81
C TYR A 87 -9.30 5.75 -5.06
N ILE A 88 -9.40 7.05 -5.24
CA ILE A 88 -10.67 7.78 -5.44
C ILE A 88 -10.69 8.57 -6.76
N GLY A 89 -9.88 8.12 -7.73
CA GLY A 89 -9.65 8.80 -9.01
C GLY A 89 -8.41 9.67 -9.00
N ASN A 90 -8.20 10.43 -10.07
CA ASN A 90 -7.10 11.40 -10.17
C ASN A 90 -7.55 12.69 -10.89
N ARG A 91 -7.41 13.84 -10.23
CA ARG A 91 -7.78 15.17 -10.78
C ARG A 91 -6.59 16.04 -11.18
N THR A 92 -5.36 15.74 -10.74
CA THR A 92 -4.23 16.66 -10.88
C THR A 92 -2.89 15.97 -11.19
N GLY A 93 -1.98 16.71 -11.84
CA GLY A 93 -0.60 16.27 -12.12
C GLY A 93 0.29 16.19 -10.86
N ARG A 94 1.51 15.67 -11.00
CA ARG A 94 2.47 15.54 -9.88
C ARG A 94 2.94 16.93 -9.40
N PRO A 95 2.82 17.27 -8.10
CA PRO A 95 3.28 18.56 -7.59
C PRO A 95 4.81 18.59 -7.48
N LYS A 96 5.39 19.78 -7.63
CA LYS A 96 6.78 20.05 -7.21
C LYS A 96 6.78 20.21 -5.69
N GLN A 97 7.44 19.30 -4.96
CA GLN A 97 7.51 19.29 -3.49
C GLN A 97 8.89 18.83 -3.00
N ASN A 98 9.33 19.40 -1.88
CA ASN A 98 10.51 18.94 -1.16
C ASN A 98 10.14 17.77 -0.23
N TRP A 99 11.09 16.85 -0.02
CA TRP A 99 10.96 15.74 0.93
C TRP A 99 10.78 16.24 2.35
N ARG A 100 9.80 15.68 3.06
CA ARG A 100 9.45 16.08 4.42
C ARG A 100 10.07 15.11 5.41
N ILE A 101 10.86 15.66 6.33
CA ILE A 101 11.55 14.92 7.39
C ILE A 101 10.54 14.47 8.43
N GLU A 102 10.67 13.24 8.92
CA GLU A 102 9.90 12.71 10.04
C GLU A 102 10.85 12.20 11.13
N LEU A 103 10.34 12.03 12.36
CA LEU A 103 11.15 11.64 13.52
C LEU A 103 11.96 10.35 13.33
N GLN A 104 11.56 9.47 12.40
CA GLN A 104 12.19 8.16 12.21
C GLN A 104 13.31 8.13 11.17
N ALA A 105 13.26 9.04 10.19
CA ALA A 105 14.23 9.13 9.09
C ALA A 105 14.34 10.59 8.61
N GLY A 106 15.56 11.04 8.38
CA GLY A 106 15.86 12.37 7.85
C GLY A 106 16.41 12.33 6.44
N ASN A 107 16.38 13.49 5.75
CA ASN A 107 16.97 13.62 4.41
C ASN A 107 18.45 13.22 4.37
N ASN A 108 19.17 13.43 5.47
CA ASN A 108 20.58 13.04 5.62
C ASN A 108 20.80 11.51 5.60
N ASP A 109 19.82 10.73 6.05
CA ASP A 109 19.94 9.26 6.04
C ASP A 109 19.86 8.70 4.61
N TYR A 110 19.33 9.49 3.68
CA TYR A 110 19.30 9.24 2.23
C TYR A 110 20.31 10.11 1.46
N LYS A 111 21.46 10.48 2.05
CA LYS A 111 22.58 11.09 1.32
C LYS A 111 23.50 10.02 0.72
N ASN A 112 24.27 10.38 -0.31
CA ASN A 112 25.26 9.52 -0.99
C ASN A 112 24.66 8.26 -1.63
N GLN A 113 23.47 8.41 -2.24
CA GLN A 113 22.72 7.32 -2.86
C GLN A 113 23.23 7.03 -4.29
N LEU A 114 24.44 6.50 -4.43
CA LEU A 114 24.85 5.94 -5.73
C LEU A 114 23.83 4.83 -6.08
N ASP A 115 23.09 5.07 -7.17
CA ASP A 115 22.10 4.16 -7.80
C ASP A 115 20.83 3.80 -7.01
N LEU A 116 20.53 4.50 -5.89
CA LEU A 116 19.28 4.32 -5.14
C LEU A 116 18.42 5.60 -5.17
N ASP A 117 17.14 5.44 -5.46
CA ASP A 117 16.13 6.48 -5.34
C ASP A 117 15.36 6.37 -4.01
N ARG A 118 14.63 7.44 -3.67
CA ARG A 118 13.58 7.44 -2.65
C ARG A 118 12.28 6.89 -3.26
N GLY A 119 12.11 5.57 -3.18
CA GLY A 119 10.95 4.85 -3.72
C GLY A 119 9.71 5.01 -2.84
N HIS A 120 8.57 5.38 -3.43
CA HIS A 120 7.31 5.54 -2.70
C HIS A 120 6.55 4.21 -2.61
N LEU A 121 5.92 3.92 -1.47
CA LEU A 121 4.94 2.83 -1.38
C LEU A 121 3.54 3.31 -1.81
N PHE A 122 3.07 4.44 -1.28
CA PHE A 122 1.94 5.16 -1.86
C PHE A 122 2.44 6.18 -2.89
N PRO A 123 2.31 5.91 -4.21
CA PRO A 123 2.82 6.83 -5.22
C PRO A 123 1.94 8.07 -5.37
N SER A 124 2.60 9.22 -5.53
CA SER A 124 1.93 10.51 -5.79
C SER A 124 1.06 10.51 -7.06
N SER A 125 1.30 9.58 -8.00
CA SER A 125 0.48 9.42 -9.21
C SER A 125 -0.92 8.86 -8.92
N HIS A 126 -1.09 8.13 -7.81
CA HIS A 126 -2.37 7.56 -7.37
C HIS A 126 -3.15 8.50 -6.45
N ALA A 127 -2.48 9.45 -5.81
CA ALA A 127 -3.11 10.45 -4.95
C ALA A 127 -3.99 11.43 -5.76
N PHE A 128 -5.14 11.81 -5.17
CA PHE A 128 -6.21 12.52 -5.87
C PHE A 128 -6.00 14.04 -5.96
N THR A 129 -5.95 14.72 -4.82
CA THR A 129 -5.74 16.17 -4.70
C THR A 129 -4.26 16.51 -4.56
N THR A 130 -3.91 17.78 -4.74
CA THR A 130 -2.55 18.28 -4.47
C THR A 130 -2.10 18.01 -3.04
N ASP A 131 -3.01 18.06 -2.07
CA ASP A 131 -2.71 17.80 -0.66
C ASP A 131 -2.53 16.31 -0.38
N ASP A 132 -3.31 15.44 -1.03
CA ASP A 132 -3.04 13.98 -1.01
C ASP A 132 -1.64 13.70 -1.55
N LYS A 133 -1.30 14.32 -2.69
CA LYS A 133 0.00 14.15 -3.32
C LYS A 133 1.15 14.66 -2.45
N LYS A 134 0.98 15.77 -1.75
CA LYS A 134 1.96 16.29 -0.79
C LYS A 134 2.18 15.34 0.38
N SER A 135 1.12 14.68 0.85
CA SER A 135 1.20 13.74 1.97
C SER A 135 2.06 12.51 1.68
N THR A 136 2.28 12.16 0.40
CA THR A 136 3.06 10.97 0.04
C THR A 136 4.58 11.16 0.18
N PHE A 137 5.06 12.39 0.34
CA PHE A 137 6.49 12.74 0.41
C PHE A 137 7.07 12.67 1.84
N THR A 138 6.44 11.86 2.70
CA THR A 138 6.90 11.54 4.06
C THR A 138 7.88 10.37 4.03
N LEU A 139 8.97 10.43 4.81
CA LEU A 139 9.99 9.38 4.78
C LEU A 139 9.52 8.04 5.35
N THR A 140 8.47 8.02 6.18
CA THR A 140 7.81 6.78 6.58
C THR A 140 7.09 6.07 5.43
N ASN A 141 6.82 6.74 4.29
CA ASN A 141 6.28 6.15 3.07
C ASN A 141 7.37 5.75 2.05
N ILE A 142 8.66 5.81 2.42
CA ILE A 142 9.80 5.69 1.50
C ILE A 142 10.68 4.50 1.83
N VAL A 143 11.18 3.84 0.79
CA VAL A 143 12.26 2.85 0.86
C VAL A 143 13.42 3.23 -0.06
N PRO A 144 14.67 2.83 0.26
CA PRO A 144 15.74 2.85 -0.73
C PRO A 144 15.40 1.87 -1.87
N GLN A 145 15.23 2.38 -3.09
CA GLN A 145 14.82 1.57 -4.25
C GLN A 145 15.84 1.71 -5.37
N ALA A 146 16.21 0.59 -6.02
CA ALA A 146 17.13 0.62 -7.15
C ALA A 146 16.65 1.59 -8.25
N GLY A 147 17.54 2.46 -8.73
CA GLY A 147 17.15 3.62 -9.53
C GLY A 147 16.46 3.28 -10.84
N SER A 148 16.97 2.29 -11.59
CA SER A 148 16.31 1.83 -12.82
C SER A 148 15.02 1.07 -12.51
N PHE A 149 14.97 0.25 -11.46
CA PHE A 149 13.73 -0.41 -11.01
C PHE A 149 12.61 0.60 -10.70
N ASN A 150 12.91 1.62 -9.89
CA ASN A 150 11.98 2.69 -9.51
C ASN A 150 11.50 3.49 -10.74
N LYS A 151 12.41 3.95 -11.58
CA LYS A 151 12.09 4.83 -12.73
C LYS A 151 11.49 4.10 -13.92
N ASN A 152 11.70 2.79 -14.02
CA ASN A 152 11.28 1.98 -15.15
C ASN A 152 10.20 0.96 -14.78
N SER A 153 10.53 -0.31 -14.51
CA SER A 153 9.51 -1.38 -14.42
C SER A 153 8.50 -1.14 -13.28
N TRP A 154 8.93 -0.56 -12.16
CA TRP A 154 8.03 -0.16 -11.08
C TRP A 154 7.09 1.00 -11.48
N SER A 155 7.64 2.09 -12.03
CA SER A 155 6.86 3.23 -12.54
C SER A 155 5.85 2.83 -13.62
N LYS A 156 6.22 1.90 -14.51
CA LYS A 156 5.32 1.32 -15.51
C LYS A 156 4.19 0.52 -14.87
N MET A 157 4.50 -0.29 -13.85
CA MET A 157 3.49 -1.01 -13.07
C MET A 157 2.54 -0.03 -12.37
N GLU A 158 3.04 1.00 -11.69
CA GLU A 158 2.20 2.03 -11.05
C GLU A 158 1.27 2.70 -12.08
N SER A 159 1.82 3.08 -13.23
CA SER A 159 1.05 3.70 -14.32
C SER A 159 -0.04 2.78 -14.84
N CYS A 160 0.25 1.49 -15.02
CA CYS A 160 -0.75 0.51 -15.43
C CYS A 160 -1.83 0.31 -14.35
N VAL A 161 -1.46 0.08 -13.09
CA VAL A 161 -2.41 -0.12 -11.99
C VAL A 161 -3.33 1.09 -11.90
N LYS A 162 -2.80 2.31 -12.01
CA LYS A 162 -3.60 3.54 -12.10
C LYS A 162 -4.61 3.48 -13.25
N CYS A 163 -4.24 3.04 -14.45
CA CYS A 163 -5.15 2.92 -15.58
C CYS A 163 -6.28 1.92 -15.30
N VAL A 164 -5.96 0.77 -14.69
CA VAL A 164 -6.96 -0.23 -14.30
C VAL A 164 -7.92 0.32 -13.25
N LEU A 165 -7.38 0.94 -12.19
CA LEU A 165 -8.18 1.57 -11.14
C LEU A 165 -9.09 2.67 -11.69
N GLN A 166 -8.57 3.53 -12.57
CA GLN A 166 -9.32 4.62 -13.20
C GLN A 166 -10.41 4.11 -14.14
N LYS A 167 -10.18 2.98 -14.84
CA LYS A 167 -11.13 2.47 -15.83
C LYS A 167 -12.21 1.58 -15.22
N TYR A 168 -11.84 0.74 -14.26
CA TYR A 168 -12.71 -0.36 -13.80
C TYR A 168 -13.15 -0.24 -12.34
N CYS A 169 -12.44 0.48 -11.47
CA CYS A 169 -12.82 0.62 -10.06
C CYS A 169 -13.81 1.75 -9.84
N ILE A 170 -15.01 1.56 -10.40
CA ILE A 170 -16.17 2.43 -10.21
C ILE A 170 -17.23 1.58 -9.51
N ASN A 171 -17.64 1.98 -8.31
CA ASN A 171 -18.63 1.24 -7.53
C ASN A 171 -20.08 1.52 -8.00
N ASN A 172 -21.05 0.91 -7.35
CA ASN A 172 -22.48 1.06 -7.70
C ASN A 172 -23.03 2.48 -7.51
N ASN A 173 -22.31 3.35 -6.79
CA ASN A 173 -22.67 4.75 -6.60
C ASN A 173 -21.97 5.66 -7.62
N GLU A 174 -21.40 5.09 -8.70
CA GLU A 174 -20.65 5.82 -9.74
C GLU A 174 -19.41 6.56 -9.21
N LEU A 175 -18.86 6.12 -8.08
CA LEU A 175 -17.68 6.70 -7.48
C LEU A 175 -16.46 5.81 -7.69
N HIS A 176 -15.31 6.44 -7.95
CA HIS A 176 -14.03 5.73 -7.94
C HIS A 176 -13.73 5.21 -6.54
N GLU A 177 -13.49 3.92 -6.44
CA GLU A 177 -13.18 3.26 -5.17
C GLU A 177 -12.34 2.01 -5.44
N GLY A 178 -11.04 2.13 -5.17
CA GLY A 178 -10.14 0.98 -5.10
C GLY A 178 -9.31 1.00 -3.83
N PHE A 179 -8.91 -0.18 -3.36
CA PHE A 179 -8.07 -0.35 -2.19
C PHE A 179 -6.73 -0.89 -2.65
N VAL A 180 -5.65 -0.24 -2.27
CA VAL A 180 -4.29 -0.62 -2.70
C VAL A 180 -3.41 -0.75 -1.46
N VAL A 181 -2.61 -1.80 -1.44
CA VAL A 181 -1.59 -2.06 -0.43
C VAL A 181 -0.28 -2.31 -1.16
N THR A 182 0.73 -1.51 -0.84
CA THR A 182 2.09 -1.65 -1.35
C THR A 182 3.00 -1.93 -0.17
N GLY A 183 3.93 -2.86 -0.28
CA GLY A 183 4.87 -3.19 0.78
C GLY A 183 6.27 -3.49 0.30
N ALA A 184 7.16 -3.64 1.28
CA ALA A 184 8.58 -3.89 1.06
C ALA A 184 9.04 -5.03 1.98
N GLN A 185 9.72 -6.02 1.40
CA GLN A 185 10.34 -7.10 2.14
C GLN A 185 11.75 -6.67 2.55
N PRO A 186 12.06 -6.58 3.86
CA PRO A 186 13.39 -6.19 4.32
C PRO A 186 14.43 -7.23 3.89
N SER A 187 15.63 -6.77 3.58
CA SER A 187 16.79 -7.65 3.40
C SER A 187 17.42 -7.99 4.76
N THR A 188 18.24 -9.05 4.81
CA THR A 188 18.88 -9.46 6.07
C THR A 188 19.98 -8.50 6.51
N ASN A 189 20.86 -8.08 5.60
CA ASN A 189 22.11 -7.37 5.94
C ASN A 189 22.49 -6.25 4.96
N ASN A 190 21.52 -5.66 4.24
CA ASN A 190 21.80 -4.56 3.33
C ASN A 190 21.21 -3.25 3.86
N PHE A 191 22.07 -2.30 4.21
CA PHE A 191 21.66 -1.05 4.85
C PHE A 191 22.32 0.16 4.17
N LEU A 192 21.49 1.13 3.78
CA LEU A 192 21.94 2.44 3.35
C LEU A 192 22.47 3.21 4.57
N ASN A 193 23.71 3.68 4.45
CA ASN A 193 24.41 4.45 5.49
C ASN A 193 24.42 3.74 6.86
N ASN A 194 24.43 2.40 6.89
CA ASN A 194 24.35 1.56 8.09
C ASN A 194 23.13 1.84 8.99
N LYS A 195 22.06 2.39 8.41
CA LYS A 195 20.88 2.86 9.15
C LYS A 195 19.57 2.35 8.57
N ILE A 196 19.37 2.53 7.27
CA ILE A 196 18.08 2.25 6.62
C ILE A 196 18.20 0.95 5.86
N ASN A 197 17.35 -0.03 6.15
CA ASN A 197 17.34 -1.28 5.41
C ASN A 197 17.01 -1.02 3.93
N ILE A 198 17.81 -1.60 3.03
CA ILE A 198 17.51 -1.65 1.61
C ILE A 198 16.70 -2.93 1.42
N PRO A 199 15.38 -2.85 1.13
CA PRO A 199 14.54 -4.04 0.99
C PRO A 199 15.04 -4.90 -0.18
N SER A 200 14.84 -6.22 -0.08
CA SER A 200 15.18 -7.17 -1.15
C SER A 200 14.13 -7.19 -2.26
N MET A 201 12.86 -6.90 -1.95
CA MET A 201 11.74 -6.97 -2.89
C MET A 201 10.68 -5.93 -2.52
N LEU A 202 10.00 -5.39 -3.54
CA LEU A 202 8.80 -4.58 -3.37
C LEU A 202 7.60 -5.29 -4.02
N TRP A 203 6.42 -5.14 -3.41
CA TRP A 203 5.17 -5.71 -3.89
C TRP A 203 4.03 -4.69 -3.81
N SER A 204 3.04 -4.84 -4.69
CA SER A 204 1.83 -4.03 -4.76
C SER A 204 0.65 -4.93 -5.05
N ALA A 205 -0.46 -4.71 -4.38
CA ALA A 205 -1.70 -5.42 -4.60
C ALA A 205 -2.87 -4.45 -4.50
N PHE A 206 -3.86 -4.61 -5.37
CA PHE A 206 -5.09 -3.85 -5.28
C PHE A 206 -6.30 -4.73 -5.44
N CYS A 207 -7.43 -4.23 -4.97
CA CYS A 207 -8.71 -4.75 -5.38
C CYS A 207 -9.82 -3.70 -5.30
N CYS A 208 -10.90 -3.96 -6.04
CA CYS A 208 -12.09 -3.13 -6.04
C CYS A 208 -13.27 -3.87 -6.64
N TYR A 209 -14.47 -3.34 -6.40
CA TYR A 209 -15.65 -3.75 -7.15
C TYR A 209 -15.78 -2.91 -8.42
N SER A 210 -16.12 -3.56 -9.53
CA SER A 210 -16.35 -2.93 -10.82
C SER A 210 -17.82 -3.07 -11.19
N SER A 211 -18.55 -1.94 -11.16
CA SER A 211 -19.96 -1.88 -11.57
C SER A 211 -20.14 -2.25 -13.04
N SER A 212 -19.24 -1.79 -13.92
CA SER A 212 -19.30 -2.08 -15.36
C SER A 212 -19.08 -3.55 -15.71
N LEU A 213 -18.31 -4.28 -14.90
CA LEU A 213 -18.09 -5.72 -15.04
C LEU A 213 -19.01 -6.54 -14.13
N ASN A 214 -19.78 -5.89 -13.26
CA ASN A 214 -20.58 -6.47 -12.20
C ASN A 214 -19.81 -7.52 -11.36
N ARG A 215 -18.55 -7.25 -11.02
CA ARG A 215 -17.71 -8.19 -10.26
C ARG A 215 -16.55 -7.52 -9.56
N TRP A 216 -15.93 -8.27 -8.64
CA TRP A 216 -14.66 -7.87 -8.05
C TRP A 216 -13.48 -8.14 -8.98
N ILE A 217 -12.55 -7.20 -8.99
CA ILE A 217 -11.26 -7.31 -9.67
C ILE A 217 -10.13 -7.18 -8.64
N ALA A 218 -9.07 -7.94 -8.84
CA ALA A 218 -7.90 -7.89 -8.00
C ALA A 218 -6.67 -8.34 -8.78
N SER A 219 -5.54 -7.68 -8.55
CA SER A 219 -4.25 -8.07 -9.11
C SER A 219 -3.12 -7.71 -8.15
N ALA A 220 -2.00 -8.41 -8.30
CA ALA A 220 -0.76 -8.16 -7.60
C ALA A 220 0.43 -8.10 -8.56
N HIS A 221 1.50 -7.44 -8.10
CA HIS A 221 2.77 -7.29 -8.79
C HIS A 221 3.89 -7.28 -7.74
N TRP A 222 5.04 -7.87 -8.05
CA TRP A 222 6.24 -7.78 -7.22
C TRP A 222 7.50 -7.88 -8.07
N GLY A 223 8.63 -7.45 -7.51
CA GLY A 223 9.93 -7.57 -8.15
C GLY A 223 11.07 -7.32 -7.18
N ASP A 224 12.20 -7.99 -7.42
CA ASP A 224 13.42 -7.79 -6.66
C ASP A 224 13.91 -6.35 -6.79
N ASN A 225 14.38 -5.78 -5.68
CA ASN A 225 14.87 -4.41 -5.61
C ASN A 225 16.31 -4.29 -6.15
N VAL A 226 16.48 -4.68 -7.40
CA VAL A 226 17.74 -4.66 -8.14
C VAL A 226 17.59 -3.83 -9.41
N PRO A 227 18.68 -3.26 -9.96
CA PRO A 227 18.59 -2.54 -11.23
C PRO A 227 17.95 -3.38 -12.33
N ASP A 228 17.04 -2.78 -13.09
CA ASP A 228 16.47 -3.41 -14.29
C ASP A 228 17.58 -3.68 -15.32
N GLU A 229 17.60 -4.91 -15.86
CA GLU A 229 18.54 -5.33 -16.92
C GLU A 229 18.29 -4.57 -18.24
N HIS A 230 17.03 -4.26 -18.53
CA HIS A 230 16.61 -3.60 -19.77
C HIS A 230 15.48 -2.59 -19.52
N THR A 231 15.46 -1.51 -20.33
CA THR A 231 14.41 -0.49 -20.28
C THR A 231 13.03 -1.03 -20.64
N ASN A 232 12.92 -2.16 -21.35
CA ASN A 232 11.65 -2.78 -21.71
C ASN A 232 11.14 -3.79 -20.68
N LYS A 233 11.74 -3.88 -19.49
CA LYS A 233 11.24 -4.71 -18.40
C LYS A 233 9.87 -4.21 -17.89
N TYR A 234 8.95 -5.16 -17.67
CA TYR A 234 7.63 -4.96 -17.07
C TYR A 234 7.45 -5.96 -15.94
N LEU A 235 6.73 -5.56 -14.90
CA LEU A 235 6.30 -6.51 -13.86
C LEU A 235 5.08 -7.29 -14.35
N THR A 236 5.16 -8.61 -14.20
CA THR A 236 4.05 -9.51 -14.56
C THR A 236 2.87 -9.27 -13.62
N THR A 237 1.66 -9.23 -14.19
CA THR A 237 0.44 -9.22 -13.39
C THR A 237 0.15 -10.61 -12.87
N ARG A 238 -0.14 -10.70 -11.58
CA ARG A 238 -0.30 -11.94 -10.83
C ARG A 238 -1.56 -11.87 -9.98
N THR A 239 -1.99 -13.01 -9.48
CA THR A 239 -3.10 -13.12 -8.52
C THR A 239 -2.66 -12.70 -7.12
N LEU A 240 -3.63 -12.35 -6.26
CA LEU A 240 -3.35 -12.15 -4.83
C LEU A 240 -2.86 -13.44 -4.15
N GLU A 241 -3.31 -14.60 -4.66
CA GLU A 241 -2.89 -15.91 -4.16
C GLU A 241 -1.42 -16.20 -4.45
N GLU A 242 -0.93 -15.92 -5.66
CA GLU A 242 0.49 -16.07 -5.98
C GLU A 242 1.37 -15.12 -5.16
N LEU A 243 0.93 -13.87 -4.92
CA LEU A 243 1.65 -12.94 -4.05
C LEU A 243 1.71 -13.49 -2.62
N HIS A 244 0.59 -13.97 -2.11
CA HIS A 244 0.49 -14.57 -0.78
C HIS A 244 1.40 -15.79 -0.63
N GLN A 245 1.45 -16.65 -1.63
CA GLN A 245 2.36 -17.80 -1.68
C GLN A 245 3.83 -17.36 -1.79
N THR A 246 4.13 -16.21 -2.38
CA THR A 246 5.49 -15.69 -2.55
C THR A 246 6.05 -15.07 -1.26
N LEU A 247 5.21 -14.37 -0.49
CA LEU A 247 5.65 -13.70 0.75
C LEU A 247 5.90 -14.66 1.94
N ILE A 248 5.58 -15.95 1.81
CA ILE A 248 5.83 -17.10 2.71
C ILE A 248 6.15 -16.75 4.18
N ILE A 249 5.19 -16.98 5.08
CA ILE A 249 5.43 -17.75 6.32
C ILE A 249 4.19 -18.64 6.48
N TYR A 250 4.35 -19.93 6.76
CA TYR A 250 3.26 -20.90 6.99
C TYR A 250 2.05 -20.25 7.71
N HIS A 251 0.88 -20.27 7.05
CA HIS A 251 -0.39 -19.64 7.45
C HIS A 251 -0.48 -18.11 7.34
N LEU A 252 -0.56 -17.59 6.11
CA LEU A 252 -1.17 -16.28 5.89
C LEU A 252 -2.69 -16.51 5.71
N TYR A 253 -3.50 -15.74 6.44
CA TYR A 253 -4.94 -15.60 6.22
C TYR A 253 -5.15 -14.20 5.68
N LEU A 254 -5.10 -14.14 4.34
CA LEU A 254 -5.16 -13.06 3.37
C LEU A 254 -5.62 -11.65 3.77
N MET A 255 -5.08 -10.70 3.01
CA MET A 255 -5.78 -9.51 2.55
C MET A 255 -7.02 -9.96 1.74
N TYR A 256 -8.09 -10.36 2.43
CA TYR A 256 -9.27 -10.95 1.81
C TYR A 256 -10.10 -9.89 1.12
N CYS A 257 -10.00 -9.85 -0.20
CA CYS A 257 -10.92 -9.06 -0.99
C CYS A 257 -12.24 -9.85 -1.17
N LYS A 258 -13.22 -9.59 -0.28
CA LYS A 258 -14.63 -10.08 -0.13
C LYS A 258 -14.95 -11.58 -0.33
N PHE A 259 -14.04 -12.40 -0.83
CA PHE A 259 -14.40 -13.65 -1.48
C PHE A 259 -14.37 -14.90 -0.59
N PHE A 260 -13.60 -14.91 0.49
CA PHE A 260 -13.53 -16.07 1.40
C PHE A 260 -14.43 -15.97 2.64
N TYR A 261 -15.03 -14.81 2.91
CA TYR A 261 -15.94 -14.66 4.07
C TYR A 261 -17.22 -15.47 3.91
N THR A 262 -17.65 -15.76 2.69
CA THR A 262 -18.79 -16.64 2.42
C THR A 262 -18.48 -18.13 2.64
N LEU A 263 -17.20 -18.53 2.69
CA LEU A 263 -16.81 -19.93 2.91
C LEU A 263 -16.60 -20.27 4.40
N SER A 264 -16.07 -19.36 5.22
CA SER A 264 -15.82 -19.65 6.65
C SER A 264 -17.09 -19.60 7.52
N LEU A 265 -18.03 -18.71 7.20
CA LEU A 265 -19.34 -18.64 7.85
C LEU A 265 -20.27 -19.77 7.39
N SER A 266 -20.15 -20.25 6.15
CA SER A 266 -20.92 -21.42 5.72
C SER A 266 -20.39 -22.70 6.33
N LEU A 267 -19.07 -22.93 6.41
CA LEU A 267 -18.53 -24.14 7.04
C LEU A 267 -18.92 -24.28 8.52
N SER A 268 -18.88 -23.17 9.28
CA SER A 268 -19.26 -23.16 10.70
C SER A 268 -20.77 -23.27 10.92
N PHE A 269 -21.60 -22.85 9.97
CA PHE A 269 -23.06 -23.00 10.00
C PHE A 269 -23.53 -24.36 9.46
N PHE A 270 -22.78 -25.00 8.55
CA PHE A 270 -23.07 -26.35 8.04
C PHE A 270 -22.66 -27.46 9.00
N LEU A 271 -21.65 -27.24 9.85
CA LEU A 271 -21.28 -28.15 10.93
C LEU A 271 -22.32 -28.21 12.07
N SER A 272 -23.20 -27.22 12.19
CA SER A 272 -24.27 -27.20 13.20
C SER A 272 -25.64 -27.66 12.67
N LEU A 273 -25.79 -27.90 11.36
CA LEU A 273 -27.04 -28.33 10.74
C LEU A 273 -26.83 -29.57 9.86
N SER A 274 -26.43 -30.68 10.46
CA SER A 274 -26.41 -31.99 9.80
C SER A 274 -27.65 -32.82 10.17
N LEU A 275 -28.74 -32.62 9.43
CA LEU A 275 -29.65 -33.70 9.06
C LEU A 275 -30.27 -33.39 7.70
N SER A 276 -30.09 -34.31 6.76
CA SER A 276 -30.83 -34.50 5.49
C SER A 276 -30.50 -33.66 4.24
N LEU A 277 -29.23 -33.49 3.84
CA LEU A 277 -28.91 -33.21 2.44
C LEU A 277 -27.88 -34.21 1.90
N SER A 278 -28.16 -34.77 0.71
CA SER A 278 -27.33 -35.78 0.06
C SER A 278 -25.96 -35.21 -0.33
N LEU A 279 -24.93 -36.06 -0.37
CA LEU A 279 -23.58 -35.66 -0.80
C LEU A 279 -23.57 -34.99 -2.19
N SER A 280 -24.49 -35.39 -3.08
CA SER A 280 -24.67 -34.79 -4.41
C SER A 280 -25.27 -33.38 -4.38
N THR A 281 -26.16 -33.07 -3.42
CA THR A 281 -26.68 -31.70 -3.23
C THR A 281 -25.67 -30.80 -2.53
N PHE A 282 -24.84 -31.36 -1.64
CA PHE A 282 -23.69 -30.67 -1.03
C PHE A 282 -22.63 -30.26 -2.07
N LEU A 283 -22.27 -31.15 -3.00
CA LEU A 283 -21.38 -30.80 -4.11
C LEU A 283 -22.01 -29.79 -5.08
N ALA A 284 -23.31 -29.90 -5.37
CA ALA A 284 -23.99 -28.96 -6.26
C ALA A 284 -24.15 -27.54 -5.67
N LEU A 285 -24.35 -27.41 -4.35
CA LEU A 285 -24.36 -26.11 -3.66
C LEU A 285 -22.94 -25.53 -3.49
N SER A 286 -21.92 -26.37 -3.31
CA SER A 286 -20.52 -25.92 -3.20
C SER A 286 -19.94 -25.44 -4.53
N ILE A 287 -20.60 -25.75 -5.66
CA ILE A 287 -20.15 -25.43 -7.02
C ILE A 287 -20.85 -24.18 -7.62
N LYS A 288 -21.80 -23.56 -6.91
CA LYS A 288 -22.40 -22.27 -7.36
C LYS A 288 -21.97 -21.10 -6.46
N VAL A 289 -21.27 -20.17 -7.12
CA VAL A 289 -20.73 -18.87 -6.64
C VAL A 289 -19.33 -18.93 -6.02
N VAL A 290 -18.42 -19.58 -6.76
CA VAL A 290 -17.03 -19.10 -6.84
C VAL A 290 -16.98 -18.08 -7.99
N GLU A 291 -17.33 -16.82 -7.72
CA GLU A 291 -17.01 -15.72 -8.63
C GLU A 291 -15.50 -15.41 -8.61
N VAL A 292 -14.70 -16.21 -9.34
CA VAL A 292 -13.25 -16.00 -9.49
C VAL A 292 -12.98 -14.52 -9.78
N MET A 293 -12.20 -13.87 -8.91
CA MET A 293 -11.83 -12.46 -9.10
C MET A 293 -11.17 -12.30 -10.46
N LEU A 294 -11.63 -11.32 -11.24
CA LEU A 294 -11.03 -11.08 -12.54
C LEU A 294 -9.67 -10.40 -12.34
N VAL A 295 -8.61 -11.11 -12.72
CA VAL A 295 -7.28 -10.54 -12.84
C VAL A 295 -7.21 -9.81 -14.17
N LEU A 296 -7.12 -8.49 -14.12
CA LEU A 296 -6.93 -7.67 -15.31
C LEU A 296 -5.42 -7.51 -15.54
N PRO A 297 -4.87 -8.09 -16.63
CA PRO A 297 -3.46 -7.95 -16.92
C PRO A 297 -3.12 -6.48 -17.20
N CYS A 298 -1.92 -6.09 -16.77
CA CYS A 298 -1.23 -4.95 -17.32
C CYS A 298 -0.76 -5.25 -18.74
N SER A 299 -1.69 -5.29 -19.68
CA SER A 299 -1.41 -5.34 -21.12
C SER A 299 -1.38 -3.91 -21.66
N LEU A 300 -0.29 -3.60 -22.36
CA LEU A 300 -0.12 -2.40 -23.18
C LEU A 300 -1.24 -2.26 -24.21
#